data_AF-A0A0D9WGM0-F1
#
_entry.id   AF-A0A0D9WGM0-F1
#
_cell.length_a   1.000
_cell.length_b   1.000
_cell.length_c   1.000
_cell.angle_alpha   90.00
_cell.angle_beta   90.00
_cell.angle_gamma   90.00
#
_symmetry.space_group_name_H-M   'P 1'
#
loop_
_entity.id
_entity.type
_entity.pdbx_description
1 polymer ?
#
loop_
_entity_poly.entity_id
_entity_poly.type
_entity_poly.pdbx_seq_one_letter_code
_entity_poly.pdbx_strand_id
1 'polypeptide(L)'
;MWYAGEVTTFVEKRRMHGLTGVKSKEVLIWVSLSEIVVSPSGTKIVFCSPAGLSRAFPVIASQLNPPPPAEKKEETAATANGSEESNR
;
A
#
# COMPACT_ATOMS: atom_id res chain seq x y z
N MET A 1 -10.66 7.42 -2.60
CA MET A 1 -9.58 7.98 -1.76
C MET A 1 -9.87 9.47 -1.60
N TRP A 2 -9.68 10.04 -0.41
CA TRP A 2 -9.96 11.46 -0.14
C TRP A 2 -8.67 12.18 0.21
N TYR A 3 -8.49 13.35 -0.38
CA TYR A 3 -7.35 14.25 -0.14
C TYR A 3 -7.89 15.61 0.32
N ALA A 4 -7.26 16.18 1.33
CA ALA A 4 -7.49 17.57 1.74
C ALA A 4 -6.78 18.53 0.78
N GLY A 5 -7.09 19.83 0.88
CA GLY A 5 -6.40 20.87 0.11
C GLY A 5 -4.91 20.97 0.45
N GLU A 6 -4.52 20.56 1.65
CA GLU A 6 -3.14 20.50 2.11
C GLU A 6 -2.84 19.12 2.69
N VAL A 7 -1.69 18.57 2.32
CA VAL A 7 -1.18 17.28 2.80
C VAL A 7 0.18 17.53 3.41
N THR A 8 0.36 17.17 4.68
CA THR A 8 1.65 17.28 5.38
C THR A 8 2.11 15.91 5.83
N THR A 9 3.42 15.68 5.75
CA THR A 9 4.07 14.42 6.16
C THR A 9 5.55 14.67 6.31
N PHE A 10 6.20 13.90 7.17
CA PHE A 10 7.65 13.83 7.24
C PHE A 10 8.15 12.74 6.30
N VAL A 11 9.20 13.04 5.53
CA VAL A 11 9.74 12.13 4.51
C VAL A 11 11.14 11.70 4.92
N GLU A 12 11.31 10.40 5.04
CA GLU A 12 12.57 9.70 5.25
C GLU A 12 12.85 8.77 4.08
N LYS A 13 14.06 8.20 4.03
CA LYS A 13 14.43 7.26 2.97
C LYS A 13 13.50 6.03 3.01
N ARG A 14 12.63 5.91 1.99
CA ARG A 14 11.63 4.82 1.82
C ARG A 14 10.50 4.82 2.87
N ARG A 15 10.33 5.89 3.63
CA ARG A 15 9.31 5.98 4.68
C ARG A 15 8.73 7.39 4.74
N MET A 16 7.42 7.50 4.83
CA MET A 16 6.72 8.75 5.09
C MET A 16 5.89 8.56 6.35
N HIS A 17 6.04 9.42 7.35
CA HIS A 17 5.33 9.29 8.63
C HIS A 17 4.68 10.61 9.02
N GLY A 18 3.67 10.54 9.89
CA GLY A 18 2.89 11.72 10.28
C GLY A 18 2.06 12.27 9.13
N LEU A 19 1.56 11.38 8.27
CA LEU A 19 0.75 11.76 7.11
C LEU A 19 -0.60 12.38 7.58
N THR A 20 -0.89 13.58 7.09
CA THR A 20 -2.16 14.27 7.33
C THR A 20 -2.82 14.64 6.00
N GLY A 21 -4.13 14.90 6.03
CA GLY A 21 -4.86 15.29 4.83
C GLY A 21 -5.16 14.14 3.85
N VAL A 22 -4.87 12.89 4.19
CA VAL A 22 -5.22 11.71 3.37
C VAL A 22 -6.11 10.75 4.15
N LYS A 23 -7.23 10.35 3.54
CA LYS A 23 -8.13 9.32 4.07
C LYS A 23 -8.45 8.25 3.03
N SER A 24 -8.43 6.99 3.44
CA SER A 24 -8.90 5.85 2.66
C SER A 24 -10.29 5.44 3.12
N LYS A 25 -11.08 4.84 2.21
CA LYS A 25 -12.37 4.24 2.55
C LYS A 25 -12.14 2.76 2.78
N GLU A 26 -12.35 2.29 3.99
CA GLU A 26 -12.17 0.89 4.37
C GLU A 26 -13.48 0.33 4.92
N VAL A 27 -14.01 -0.71 4.26
CA VAL A 27 -15.20 -1.50 4.65
C VAL A 27 -16.32 -0.64 5.29
N LEU A 28 -16.60 0.51 4.68
CA LEU A 28 -17.63 1.52 5.05
C LEU A 28 -17.18 2.73 5.88
N ILE A 29 -16.02 2.72 6.55
CA ILE A 29 -15.52 3.86 7.33
C ILE A 29 -14.40 4.61 6.60
N TRP A 30 -14.20 5.89 6.94
CA TRP A 30 -13.08 6.69 6.47
C TRP A 30 -11.94 6.63 7.49
N VAL A 31 -10.83 6.05 7.09
CA VAL A 31 -9.66 5.86 7.93
C VAL A 31 -8.55 6.81 7.47
N SER A 32 -7.96 7.55 8.39
CA SER A 32 -6.75 8.34 8.09
C SER A 32 -5.55 7.42 7.92
N LEU A 33 -4.65 7.80 7.03
CA LEU A 33 -3.36 7.12 6.89
C LEU A 33 -2.34 7.85 7.77
N SER A 34 -1.54 7.11 8.53
CA SER A 34 -0.48 7.67 9.40
C SER A 34 0.91 7.54 8.79
N GLU A 35 1.15 6.46 8.05
CA GLU A 35 2.48 6.10 7.58
C GLU A 35 2.41 5.39 6.22
N ILE A 36 3.43 5.62 5.39
CA ILE A 36 3.65 4.92 4.12
C ILE A 36 5.08 4.40 4.11
N VAL A 37 5.25 3.11 3.87
CA VAL A 37 6.56 2.45 3.83
C VAL A 37 6.74 1.77 2.49
N VAL A 38 7.87 2.01 1.83
CA VAL A 38 8.25 1.30 0.61
C VAL A 38 9.09 0.10 0.99
N SER A 39 8.76 -1.08 0.46
CA SER A 39 9.52 -2.30 0.72
C SER A 39 10.99 -2.11 0.34
N PRO A 40 11.93 -2.80 1.00
CA PRO A 40 13.35 -2.70 0.66
C PRO A 40 13.65 -3.00 -0.81
N SER A 41 12.87 -3.92 -1.40
CA SER A 41 12.92 -4.32 -2.81
C SER A 41 12.32 -3.31 -3.79
N GLY A 42 11.64 -2.26 -3.31
CA GLY A 42 10.98 -1.26 -4.16
C GLY A 42 9.77 -1.81 -4.95
N THR A 43 9.26 -2.99 -4.60
CA THR A 43 8.19 -3.66 -5.34
C THR A 43 6.81 -3.37 -4.75
N LYS A 44 6.74 -3.07 -3.44
CA LYS A 44 5.50 -2.90 -2.69
C LYS A 44 5.51 -1.62 -1.88
N ILE A 45 4.35 -0.98 -1.78
CA ILE A 45 4.08 0.18 -0.93
C ILE A 45 3.09 -0.27 0.14
N VAL A 46 3.43 -0.06 1.40
CA VAL A 46 2.60 -0.38 2.56
C VAL A 46 2.02 0.92 3.10
N PHE A 47 0.70 1.01 3.15
CA PHE A 47 -0.02 2.10 3.79
C PHE A 47 -0.48 1.63 5.16
N CYS A 48 -0.20 2.41 6.19
CA CYS A 48 -0.59 2.13 7.56
C CYS A 48 -1.61 3.17 8.02
N SER A 49 -2.57 2.71 8.81
CA SER A 49 -3.51 3.54 9.55
C SER A 49 -3.08 3.65 11.03
N PRO A 50 -3.49 4.72 11.74
CA PRO A 50 -3.29 4.83 13.18
C PRO A 50 -3.95 3.70 13.97
N ALA A 51 -4.96 3.03 13.39
CA ALA A 51 -5.66 1.90 14.01
C ALA A 51 -4.86 0.58 13.96
N GLY A 52 -3.62 0.60 13.49
CA GLY A 52 -2.76 -0.58 13.38
C GLY A 52 -3.03 -1.44 12.14
N LEU A 53 -3.95 -1.02 11.26
CA LEU A 53 -4.22 -1.73 10.01
C LEU A 53 -3.29 -1.24 8.91
N SER A 54 -2.65 -2.17 8.21
CA SER A 54 -1.79 -1.89 7.08
C SER A 54 -2.19 -2.67 5.83
N ARG A 55 -1.97 -2.06 4.66
CA ARG A 55 -2.27 -2.65 3.35
C ARG A 55 -1.08 -2.46 2.43
N ALA A 56 -0.62 -3.55 1.81
CA ALA A 56 0.46 -3.53 0.85
C ALA A 56 -0.10 -3.59 -0.58
N PHE A 57 0.35 -2.66 -1.43
CA PHE A 57 0.01 -2.62 -2.85
C PHE A 57 1.29 -2.69 -3.69
N PRO A 58 1.26 -3.35 -4.86
CA PRO A 58 2.39 -3.32 -5.78
C PRO A 58 2.60 -1.89 -6.30
N VAL A 59 3.86 -1.45 -6.43
CA VAL A 59 4.22 -0.09 -6.90
C VAL A 59 3.60 0.25 -8.26
N ILE A 60 3.51 -0.75 -9.14
CA ILE A 60 2.96 -0.58 -10.50
C ILE A 60 1.49 -0.15 -10.46
N ALA A 61 0.71 -0.59 -9.47
CA ALA A 61 -0.71 -0.25 -9.34
C ALA A 61 -0.96 1.17 -8.81
N SER A 62 0.09 1.89 -8.37
CA SER A 62 0.00 3.22 -7.75
C SER A 62 0.52 4.36 -8.66
N GLN A 63 0.87 4.08 -9.92
CA GLN A 63 1.34 5.10 -10.87
C GLN A 63 0.17 5.93 -11.40
N LEU A 64 0.17 7.23 -11.08
CA LEU A 64 -0.84 8.20 -11.57
C LEU A 64 -0.69 8.49 -13.08
N ASN A 65 0.47 8.16 -13.66
CA ASN A 65 0.72 8.23 -15.10
C ASN A 65 1.19 6.85 -15.57
N PRO A 66 0.34 6.03 -16.22
CA PRO A 66 0.79 4.76 -16.76
C PRO A 66 1.89 5.04 -17.79
N PRO A 67 3.04 4.33 -17.74
CA PRO A 67 3.96 4.35 -18.86
C PRO A 67 3.19 3.93 -20.12
N PRO A 68 3.48 4.50 -21.30
CA PRO A 68 2.97 3.94 -22.55
C PRO A 68 3.26 2.44 -22.57
N PRO A 69 2.34 1.59 -23.07
CA PRO A 69 2.34 0.16 -22.83
C PRO A 69 3.68 -0.46 -23.21
N ALA A 70 4.53 -0.68 -22.21
CA ALA A 70 5.75 -1.44 -22.33
C ALA A 70 5.39 -2.91 -22.11
N GLU A 71 5.81 -3.72 -23.07
CA GLU A 71 5.48 -5.13 -23.24
C GLU A 71 5.60 -5.96 -21.96
N LYS A 72 4.68 -6.91 -21.82
CA LYS A 72 4.58 -7.89 -20.72
C LYS A 72 5.95 -8.51 -20.42
N LYS A 73 6.46 -8.31 -19.20
CA LYS A 73 7.22 -9.34 -18.50
C LYS A 73 6.37 -9.90 -17.38
N GLU A 74 5.80 -11.05 -17.70
CA GLU A 74 5.23 -12.02 -16.79
C GLU A 74 6.30 -12.43 -15.76
N GLU A 75 6.00 -12.26 -14.47
CA GLU A 75 6.73 -12.94 -13.41
C GLU A 75 5.76 -13.42 -12.33
N THR A 76 5.58 -14.73 -12.34
CA THR A 76 4.82 -15.59 -11.44
C THR A 76 5.47 -15.66 -10.06
N ALA A 77 4.71 -15.47 -8.98
CA ALA A 77 4.97 -16.16 -7.70
C ALA A 77 3.74 -16.12 -6.78
N ALA A 78 3.14 -17.29 -6.61
CA ALA A 78 2.29 -17.69 -5.48
C ALA A 78 3.03 -17.47 -4.14
N THR A 79 2.43 -17.48 -2.94
CA THR A 79 1.67 -18.60 -2.36
C THR A 79 1.10 -18.20 -0.99
N ALA A 80 0.08 -18.95 -0.58
CA ALA A 80 -0.19 -19.43 0.78
C ALA A 80 -0.87 -18.47 1.76
N ASN A 81 -2.19 -18.65 1.92
CA ASN A 81 -2.75 -18.80 3.26
C ASN A 81 -3.17 -20.26 3.41
N GLY A 82 -2.56 -20.94 4.39
CA GLY A 82 -2.93 -22.29 4.79
C GLY A 82 -4.02 -22.30 5.85
N SER A 83 -4.80 -23.39 5.83
CA SER A 83 -5.59 -23.95 6.93
C SER A 83 -5.70 -25.44 6.60
N GLU A 84 -4.89 -26.29 7.24
CA GLU A 84 -5.30 -27.19 8.32
C GLU A 84 -6.40 -28.20 7.93
N GLU A 85 -6.02 -29.47 7.78
CA GLU A 85 -6.68 -30.68 8.34
C GLU A 85 -5.92 -31.90 7.78
N SER A 86 -5.10 -32.59 8.58
CA SER A 86 -5.48 -33.73 9.43
C SER A 86 -6.16 -34.86 8.66
N ASN A 87 -5.56 -36.06 8.76
CA ASN A 87 -6.13 -37.41 8.56
C ASN A 87 -5.64 -38.19 7.32
N ARG A 88 -4.50 -38.89 7.45
CA ARG A 88 -4.46 -40.38 7.50
C ARG A 88 -3.07 -40.90 7.84
#